data_AF-A0A925MFF2-F1
#
_entry.id   AF-A0A925MFF2-F1
#
_cell.length_a   1.000
_cell.length_b   1.000
_cell.length_c   1.000
_cell.angle_alpha   90.00
_cell.angle_beta   90.00
_cell.angle_gamma   90.00
#
_symmetry.space_group_name_H-M   'P 1'
#
loop_
_entity.id
_entity.type
_entity.pdbx_description
1 polymer ?
#
loop_
_entity_poly.entity_id
_entity_poly.type
_entity_poly.pdbx_seq_one_letter_code
_entity_poly.pdbx_strand_id
1 'polypeptide(L)' 'MTKHTTVVAFMLAAALALGGCGRQAVRAAEKEFLADQVMVFDDDRHEASSDDHIRSNREGAAGGQGAGGGGCGCN' A
#
# COMPACT_ATOMS: atom_id res chain seq x y z
N MET A 1 -34.32 17.58 -28.77
CA MET A 1 -32.89 17.82 -29.09
C MET A 1 -32.13 18.42 -27.90
N THR A 2 -32.64 19.47 -27.24
CA THR A 2 -32.00 20.13 -26.09
C THR A 2 -31.69 19.21 -24.89
N LYS A 3 -32.59 18.28 -24.54
CA LYS A 3 -32.42 17.34 -23.41
C LYS A 3 -31.25 16.37 -23.60
N HIS A 4 -30.98 15.91 -24.83
CA HIS A 4 -29.86 15.03 -25.10
C HIS A 4 -28.54 15.81 -25.07
N THR A 5 -28.53 17.04 -25.56
CA THR A 5 -27.36 17.94 -25.50
C THR A 5 -26.96 18.27 -24.06
N THR A 6 -27.93 18.50 -23.16
CA THR A 6 -27.64 18.74 -21.74
C THR A 6 -27.09 17.51 -21.02
N VAL A 7 -27.58 16.31 -21.34
CA VAL A 7 -27.08 15.05 -20.75
C VAL A 7 -25.64 14.77 -21.22
N VAL A 8 -25.36 14.98 -22.50
CA VAL A 8 -24.01 14.81 -23.06
C VAL A 8 -23.04 15.83 -22.44
N ALA A 9 -23.45 17.09 -22.28
CA ALA A 9 -22.62 18.11 -21.63
C ALA A 9 -22.30 17.76 -20.17
N PHE A 10 -23.28 17.23 -19.42
CA PHE A 10 -23.08 16.81 -18.04
C PHE A 10 -22.13 15.61 -17.92
N MET A 11 -22.28 14.60 -18.80
CA MET A 11 -21.34 13.46 -18.84
C MET A 11 -19.91 13.88 -19.18
N LEU A 12 -19.74 14.83 -20.11
CA LEU A 12 -18.42 15.33 -20.49
C LEU A 12 -17.74 16.07 -19.32
N ALA A 13 -18.51 16.88 -18.58
CA ALA A 13 -18.02 17.58 -17.39
C ALA A 13 -17.62 16.60 -16.28
N ALA A 14 -18.42 15.55 -16.05
CA ALA A 14 -18.10 14.51 -15.07
C ALA A 14 -16.82 13.72 -15.43
N ALA A 15 -16.62 13.40 -16.71
CA ALA A 15 -15.42 12.72 -17.18
C ALA A 15 -14.14 13.56 -16.98
N LEU A 16 -14.22 14.88 -17.19
CA LEU A 16 -13.11 15.80 -16.96
C LEU A 16 -12.77 15.96 -15.47
N ALA A 17 -13.78 15.90 -14.59
CA ALA A 17 -13.58 16.01 -13.14
C ALA A 17 -12.84 14.81 -12.53
N LEU A 18 -12.89 13.63 -13.17
CA LEU A 18 -12.22 12.41 -12.70
C LEU A 18 -10.75 12.31 -13.13
N GLY A 19 -10.27 13.20 -14.00
CA GLY A 19 -8.93 13.14 -14.63
C GLY A 19 -7.84 13.92 -13.89
N GLY A 20 -7.65 13.72 -12.58
CA GLY A 20 -6.85 14.66 -11.75
C GLY A 20 -5.58 14.15 -11.03
N CYS A 21 -5.39 12.85 -10.78
CA CYS A 21 -4.47 12.45 -9.67
C CYS A 21 -3.29 11.53 -10.04
N GLY A 22 -2.74 11.63 -11.26
CA GLY A 22 -1.62 10.77 -11.67
C GLY A 22 -0.55 11.39 -12.55
N ARG A 23 -0.63 12.70 -12.83
CA ARG A 23 0.24 13.35 -13.83
C ARG A 23 1.61 13.76 -13.30
N GLN A 24 1.75 13.84 -11.98
CA GLN A 24 3.03 13.97 -11.26
C GLN A 24 3.48 12.58 -10.81
N ALA A 25 3.82 11.72 -11.76
CA ALA A 25 4.62 10.55 -11.44
C ALA A 25 6.05 11.03 -11.15
N VAL A 26 6.54 10.73 -9.95
CA VAL A 26 7.95 10.97 -9.57
C VAL A 26 8.83 10.24 -10.59
N ARG A 27 9.74 10.96 -11.24
CA ARG A 27 10.62 10.37 -12.26
C ARG A 27 11.50 9.28 -11.63
N ALA A 28 11.90 8.28 -12.41
CA ALA A 28 12.78 7.22 -11.90
C ALA A 28 14.08 7.78 -11.27
N ALA A 29 14.65 8.84 -11.86
CA ALA A 29 15.81 9.55 -11.32
C ALA A 29 15.52 10.29 -10.00
N GLU A 30 14.27 10.74 -9.78
CA GLU A 30 13.85 11.38 -8.52
C GLU A 30 13.65 10.33 -7.40
N LYS A 31 13.66 9.03 -7.73
CA LYS A 31 13.60 7.91 -6.77
C LYS A 31 14.98 7.33 -6.43
N GLU A 32 16.07 7.96 -6.86
CA GLU A 32 17.44 7.46 -6.65
C GLU A 32 17.72 7.13 -5.17
N PHE A 33 17.21 7.95 -4.25
CA PHE A 33 17.39 7.76 -2.81
C PHE A 33 16.29 6.92 -2.15
N LEU A 34 15.31 6.40 -2.90
CA LEU A 34 14.18 5.65 -2.32
C LEU A 34 14.55 4.21 -1.93
N ALA A 35 15.74 3.74 -2.32
CA ALA A 35 16.26 2.42 -1.99
C ALA A 35 17.60 2.51 -1.22
N ASP A 36 17.78 3.56 -0.41
CA ASP A 36 18.90 3.64 0.52
C ASP A 36 18.89 2.43 1.48
N GLN A 37 20.07 1.91 1.78
CA GLN A 37 20.26 0.73 2.62
C GLN A 37 19.68 0.94 4.02
N VAL A 38 19.64 2.18 4.52
CA VAL A 38 19.00 2.54 5.80
C VAL A 38 17.48 2.33 5.82
N MET A 39 16.84 2.17 4.65
CA MET A 39 15.40 1.92 4.53
C MET A 39 15.07 0.45 4.28
N VAL A 40 16.06 -0.44 4.34
CA VAL A 40 15.85 -1.89 4.26
C VAL A 40 15.10 -2.33 5.52
N PHE A 41 13.95 -2.98 5.33
CA PHE A 41 13.24 -3.63 6.42
C PHE A 41 14.00 -4.90 6.84
N ASP A 42 14.03 -5.17 8.14
CA ASP A 42 14.54 -6.41 8.71
C ASP A 42 16.00 -6.71 8.29
N ASP A 43 16.83 -5.67 8.22
CA ASP A 43 18.24 -5.77 7.80
C ASP A 43 19.04 -6.70 8.74
N ASP A 44 18.80 -6.60 10.05
CA ASP A 44 19.31 -7.56 11.03
C ASP A 44 18.30 -8.70 11.27
N ARG A 45 18.68 -9.90 10.84
CA ARG A 45 17.86 -11.11 10.98
C ARG A 45 17.64 -11.52 12.44
N HIS A 46 18.56 -11.21 13.35
CA HIS A 46 18.41 -11.52 14.77
C HIS A 46 17.40 -10.59 15.44
N GLU A 47 17.43 -9.30 15.10
CA GLU A 47 16.45 -8.32 15.56
C GLU A 47 15.06 -8.68 15.01
N ALA A 48 14.93 -8.89 13.70
CA ALA A 48 13.68 -9.27 13.05
C ALA A 48 13.06 -10.54 13.64
N SER A 49 13.88 -11.59 13.87
CA SER A 49 13.42 -12.82 14.51
C SER A 49 12.93 -12.61 15.95
N SER A 50 13.51 -11.65 16.67
CA SER A 50 13.12 -11.34 18.05
C SER A 50 11.79 -10.57 18.09
N ASP A 51 11.65 -9.60 17.21
CA ASP A 51 10.41 -8.83 17.06
C ASP A 51 9.25 -9.71 16.60
N ASP A 52 9.51 -10.64 15.68
CA ASP A 52 8.53 -11.64 15.25
C ASP A 52 8.11 -12.57 16.39
N HIS A 53 9.03 -12.98 17.26
CA HIS A 53 8.69 -13.79 18.43
C HIS A 53 7.78 -13.01 19.38
N ILE A 54 8.10 -11.75 19.68
CA ILE A 54 7.30 -10.89 20.56
C ILE A 54 5.91 -10.68 19.96
N ARG A 55 5.85 -10.37 18.65
CA ARG A 55 4.60 -10.14 17.94
C ARG A 55 3.75 -11.40 17.85
N SER A 56 4.34 -12.56 17.59
CA SER A 56 3.64 -13.85 17.60
C SER A 56 3.00 -14.15 18.96
N ASN A 57 3.68 -13.82 20.06
CA ASN A 57 3.11 -14.02 21.39
C ASN A 57 1.95 -13.05 21.67
N ARG A 58 2.06 -11.81 21.17
CA ARG A 58 1.08 -10.75 21.38
C ARG A 58 -0.16 -10.92 20.51
N GLU A 59 0.03 -11.37 19.27
CA GLU A 59 -0.94 -11.35 18.19
C GLU A 59 -1.23 -12.76 17.67
N GLY A 60 -0.98 -13.81 18.45
CA GLY A 60 -0.99 -15.22 18.00
C GLY A 60 -2.25 -15.67 17.24
N ALA A 61 -3.39 -15.01 17.46
CA ALA A 61 -4.65 -15.23 16.73
C ALA A 61 -4.78 -14.46 15.40
N ALA A 62 -4.00 -13.40 15.18
CA ALA A 62 -4.22 -12.39 14.16
C ALA A 62 -3.49 -12.62 12.83
N GLY A 63 -2.53 -13.55 12.73
CA GLY A 63 -1.75 -13.67 11.50
C GLY A 63 -0.50 -12.78 11.53
N GLY A 64 0.69 -13.35 11.77
CA GLY A 64 1.96 -12.66 11.59
C GLY A 64 2.33 -12.43 10.12
N GLN A 65 3.56 -11.93 9.87
CA GLN A 65 4.11 -11.78 8.52
C GLN A 65 4.41 -13.16 7.88
N GLY A 66 3.46 -13.67 7.10
CA GLY A 66 3.59 -14.94 6.38
C GLY A 66 2.30 -15.76 6.41
N ALA A 67 2.07 -16.55 5.36
CA ALA A 67 0.82 -17.28 5.12
C ALA A 67 0.46 -18.35 6.18
N GLY A 68 1.22 -18.50 7.26
CA GLY A 68 1.05 -19.55 8.27
C GLY A 68 0.88 -19.05 9.72
N GLY A 69 0.65 -17.76 9.96
CA GLY A 69 0.78 -17.19 11.30
C GLY A 69 -0.49 -16.81 12.04
N GLY A 70 -1.67 -17.38 11.74
CA GLY A 70 -2.93 -17.02 12.40
C GLY A 70 -3.68 -18.25 12.91
N GLY A 71 -3.53 -18.56 14.20
CA GLY A 71 -4.15 -19.74 14.83
C GLY A 71 -4.37 -19.53 16.33
N CYS A 72 -4.84 -20.53 17.07
CA CYS A 72 -5.14 -20.42 18.52
C CYS A 72 -3.92 -20.12 19.43
N GLY A 73 -2.75 -19.79 18.88
CA GLY A 73 -1.55 -19.43 19.64
C GLY A 73 -0.93 -20.57 20.45
N CYS A 74 -1.31 -21.83 20.21
CA CYS A 74 -0.73 -23.00 20.86
C CYS A 74 0.54 -23.45 20.10
N ASN A 75 1.70 -22.90 20.46
CA ASN A 75 2.98 -23.59 20.26
C ASN A 75 3.08 -24.78 21.22
#